data_AF-S0EGM3-F1
#
_entry.id   AF-S0EGM3-F1
#
_cell.length_a   1.000
_cell.length_b   1.000
_cell.length_c   1.000
_cell.angle_alpha   90.00
_cell.angle_beta   90.00
_cell.angle_gamma   90.00
#
_symmetry.space_group_name_H-M   'P 1'
#
loop_
_entity.id
_entity.type
_entity.pdbx_description
1 polymer ?
#
loop_
_entity_poly.entity_id
_entity_poly.type
_entity_poly.pdbx_seq_one_letter_code
_entity_poly.pdbx_strand_id
1 'polypeptide(L)'
;MPYWDWTIDSKDMSKSPIFSKDKIRGFGGNGLGGGFVNLGRPNPSTMCVLDGAFNNFTVQYHDQTSRPHCLNRGFNDELTPAGKFQGDSYSPHAVSKIMRDSKNFTTFTRDLENGSHGAIHQAIGGDHQHHQIILSSFFIMHQLIGCGEIGSRKT
;
A
#
# COMPACT_ATOMS: atom_id res chain seq x y z
N MET A 1 -13.80 8.35 10.35
CA MET A 1 -12.49 7.65 10.38
C MET A 1 -11.80 7.98 9.07
N PRO A 2 -10.55 8.44 9.06
CA PRO A 2 -9.85 8.76 7.81
C PRO A 2 -9.47 7.47 7.06
N TYR A 3 -9.51 7.51 5.73
CA TYR A 3 -9.14 6.41 4.83
C TYR A 3 -8.23 6.94 3.72
N TRP A 4 -7.49 6.05 3.08
CA TRP A 4 -6.68 6.40 1.91
C TRP A 4 -7.31 5.80 0.64
N ASP A 5 -7.83 6.67 -0.23
CA ASP A 5 -8.20 6.28 -1.58
C ASP A 5 -6.94 6.16 -2.44
N TRP A 6 -6.37 4.96 -2.53
CA TRP A 6 -5.20 4.69 -3.35
C TRP A 6 -5.49 4.77 -4.85
N THR A 7 -6.76 4.72 -5.27
CA THR A 7 -7.12 4.73 -6.69
C THR A 7 -6.83 6.08 -7.34
N ILE A 8 -6.93 7.19 -6.60
CA ILE A 8 -6.62 8.53 -7.14
C ILE A 8 -5.12 8.76 -7.32
N ASP A 9 -4.29 8.00 -6.61
CA ASP A 9 -2.83 8.09 -6.65
C ASP A 9 -2.21 7.08 -7.63
N SER A 10 -3.03 6.35 -8.41
CA SER A 10 -2.58 5.24 -9.25
C SER A 10 -1.56 5.60 -10.34
N LYS A 11 -1.45 6.88 -10.72
CA LYS A 11 -0.42 7.34 -11.66
C LYS A 11 0.96 7.43 -11.02
N ASP A 12 1.03 7.78 -9.74
CA ASP A 12 2.27 7.97 -8.99
C ASP A 12 1.99 7.94 -7.49
N MET A 13 1.90 6.73 -6.93
CA MET A 13 1.57 6.50 -5.53
C MET A 13 2.52 7.22 -4.57
N SER A 14 3.80 7.39 -4.96
CA SER A 14 4.81 8.07 -4.14
C SER A 14 4.53 9.56 -3.89
N LYS A 15 3.64 10.17 -4.68
CA LYS A 15 3.21 11.57 -4.53
C LYS A 15 2.00 11.74 -3.60
N SER A 16 1.41 10.65 -3.13
CA SER A 16 0.27 10.73 -2.22
C SER A 16 0.62 11.52 -0.96
N PRO A 17 -0.28 12.39 -0.45
CA PRO A 17 -0.05 13.13 0.79
C PRO A 17 0.24 12.21 1.99
N ILE A 18 -0.22 10.96 1.96
CA ILE A 18 0.07 9.98 3.02
C ILE A 18 1.58 9.71 3.12
N PHE A 19 2.35 9.80 2.04
CA PHE A 19 3.81 9.60 2.05
C PHE A 19 4.60 10.90 2.22
N SER A 20 3.93 11.97 2.65
CA SER A 20 4.59 13.23 2.98
C SER A 20 5.63 13.04 4.10
N LYS A 21 6.66 13.89 4.06
CA LYS A 21 7.71 13.98 5.08
C LYS A 21 7.27 14.73 6.35
N ASP A 22 6.05 15.25 6.36
CA ASP A 22 5.47 15.96 7.50
C ASP A 22 5.42 15.08 8.75
N LYS A 23 5.99 15.55 9.86
CA LYS A 23 6.14 14.77 11.10
C LYS A 23 4.84 14.55 11.88
N ILE A 24 3.74 15.20 11.48
CA ILE A 24 2.44 15.12 12.16
C ILE A 24 1.42 14.37 11.30
N ARG A 25 1.40 14.66 10.00
CA ARG A 25 0.36 14.21 9.06
C ARG A 25 0.86 13.19 8.05
N GLY A 26 2.16 13.13 7.80
CA GLY A 26 2.77 12.25 6.81
C GLY A 26 3.26 10.95 7.44
N PHE A 27 3.10 9.84 6.72
CA PHE A 27 3.52 8.51 7.16
C PHE A 27 4.97 8.22 6.74
N GLY A 28 5.67 9.24 6.24
CA GLY A 28 7.00 9.13 5.68
C GLY A 28 7.00 8.60 4.26
N GLY A 29 8.03 8.93 3.51
CA GLY A 29 8.24 8.55 2.11
C GLY A 29 8.92 7.21 1.96
N ASN A 30 9.69 7.08 0.89
CA ASN A 30 10.48 5.88 0.60
C ASN A 30 11.61 5.69 1.64
N GLY A 31 12.03 4.44 1.83
CA GLY A 31 13.14 4.10 2.73
C GLY A 31 14.51 4.55 2.20
N LEU A 32 15.47 4.62 3.11
CA LEU A 32 16.88 4.87 2.76
C LEU A 32 17.39 3.82 1.75
N GLY A 33 18.14 4.26 0.74
CA GLY A 33 18.64 3.36 -0.31
C GLY A 33 17.61 3.02 -1.40
N GLY A 34 16.31 3.07 -1.09
CA GLY A 34 15.18 3.02 -2.04
C GLY A 34 15.15 1.85 -3.03
N GLY A 35 14.18 1.90 -3.93
CA GLY A 35 14.03 0.99 -5.07
C GLY A 35 13.34 -0.35 -4.78
N PHE A 36 12.94 -1.03 -5.85
CA PHE A 36 12.36 -2.36 -5.78
C PHE A 36 13.36 -3.38 -5.20
N VAL A 37 12.86 -4.21 -4.27
CA VAL A 37 13.62 -5.33 -3.70
C VAL A 37 12.84 -6.61 -3.94
N ASN A 38 13.50 -7.58 -4.56
CA ASN A 38 12.93 -8.91 -4.73
C ASN A 38 12.64 -9.60 -3.38
N LEU A 39 11.50 -10.30 -3.33
CA LEU A 39 10.95 -11.06 -2.20
C LEU A 39 11.91 -12.07 -1.54
N GLY A 40 12.99 -12.46 -2.23
CA GLY A 40 13.96 -13.45 -1.76
C GLY A 40 15.14 -12.88 -0.97
N ARG A 41 15.24 -11.57 -0.77
CA ARG A 41 16.29 -11.01 0.09
C ARG A 41 15.89 -11.13 1.56
N PRO A 42 16.78 -11.55 2.46
CA PRO A 42 16.56 -11.37 3.89
C PRO A 42 16.57 -9.86 4.14
N ASN A 43 15.40 -9.22 4.18
CA ASN A 43 15.28 -7.76 4.18
C ASN A 43 15.92 -7.19 5.46
N PRO A 44 17.18 -6.71 5.42
CA PRO A 44 17.91 -6.46 6.64
C PRO A 44 17.82 -4.96 6.89
N SER A 45 16.79 -4.48 7.58
CA SER A 45 16.72 -3.16 8.26
C SER A 45 17.42 -1.96 7.57
N THR A 46 17.51 -1.93 6.25
CA THR A 46 18.38 -1.01 5.48
C THR A 46 17.56 0.04 4.75
N MET A 47 16.25 -0.18 4.62
CA MET A 47 15.31 0.70 3.95
C MET A 47 14.42 1.43 4.93
N CYS A 48 15.02 1.88 6.03
CA CYS A 48 14.32 2.63 7.06
C CYS A 48 13.67 3.89 6.46
N VAL A 49 12.40 4.10 6.78
CA VAL A 49 11.73 5.38 6.58
C VAL A 49 12.38 6.39 7.54
N LEU A 50 12.99 7.45 7.00
CA LEU A 50 13.73 8.45 7.80
C LEU A 50 12.94 9.74 8.05
N ASP A 51 11.77 9.89 7.45
CA ASP A 51 10.94 11.07 7.51
C ASP A 51 9.47 10.75 7.86
N GLY A 52 8.66 11.79 8.05
CA GLY A 52 7.28 11.66 8.51
C GLY A 52 7.15 11.28 10.00
N ALA A 53 5.92 11.00 10.41
CA ALA A 53 5.56 10.68 11.79
C ALA A 53 6.11 9.32 12.28
N PHE A 54 6.48 8.42 11.37
CA PHE A 54 6.93 7.06 11.69
C PHE A 54 8.44 6.84 11.53
N ASN A 55 9.24 7.89 11.40
CA ASN A 55 10.68 7.72 11.19
C ASN A 55 11.44 7.04 12.34
N ASN A 56 10.90 7.09 13.55
CA ASN A 56 11.43 6.40 14.73
C ASN A 56 10.53 5.24 15.18
N PHE A 57 9.61 4.79 14.33
CA PHE A 57 8.73 3.68 14.64
C PHE A 57 9.49 2.35 14.59
N THR A 58 9.35 1.54 15.64
CA THR A 58 9.93 0.20 15.71
C THR A 58 8.88 -0.86 15.38
N VAL A 59 9.06 -1.52 14.24
CA VAL A 59 8.31 -2.71 13.86
C VAL A 59 8.87 -3.89 14.65
N GLN A 60 8.02 -4.61 15.38
CA GLN A 60 8.46 -5.67 16.30
C GLN A 60 8.71 -7.02 15.60
N TYR A 61 7.98 -7.27 14.52
CA TYR A 61 7.95 -8.57 13.85
C TYR A 61 8.36 -8.44 12.40
N HIS A 62 9.24 -9.33 11.96
CA HIS A 62 9.49 -9.59 10.55
C HIS A 62 8.99 -11.00 10.24
N ASP A 63 8.10 -11.11 9.26
CA ASP A 63 7.31 -12.31 8.97
C ASP A 63 6.50 -12.80 10.18
N GLN A 64 7.06 -13.72 10.95
CA GLN A 64 6.48 -14.32 12.14
C GLN A 64 7.48 -14.39 13.30
N THR A 65 8.67 -13.82 13.12
CA THR A 65 9.73 -13.83 14.13
C THR A 65 9.84 -12.46 14.74
N SER A 66 9.90 -12.39 16.08
CA SER A 66 10.23 -11.15 16.78
C SER A 66 11.64 -10.73 16.41
N ARG A 67 11.73 -9.65 15.63
CA ARG A 67 12.96 -9.07 15.10
C ARG A 67 12.74 -7.56 15.03
N PRO A 68 12.91 -6.82 16.15
CA PRO A 68 12.67 -5.39 16.16
C PRO A 68 13.54 -4.65 15.14
N HIS A 69 12.94 -3.80 14.31
CA HIS A 69 13.60 -3.02 13.27
C HIS A 69 12.88 -1.69 13.01
N CYS A 70 13.50 -0.79 12.26
CA CYS A 70 12.83 0.42 11.76
C CYS A 70 11.72 0.05 10.76
N LEU A 71 10.73 0.92 10.55
CA LEU A 71 9.79 0.73 9.45
C LEU A 71 10.53 0.71 8.10
N ASN A 72 10.51 -0.42 7.39
CA ASN A 72 11.10 -0.53 6.06
C ASN A 72 10.08 -0.22 4.98
N ARG A 73 10.49 0.59 4.00
CA ARG A 73 9.71 0.86 2.80
C ARG A 73 10.60 0.89 1.57
N GLY A 74 10.18 0.21 0.51
CA GLY A 74 10.91 0.15 -0.74
C GLY A 74 9.93 0.22 -1.90
N PHE A 75 9.55 1.43 -2.29
CA PHE A 75 8.56 1.59 -3.35
C PHE A 75 8.98 0.84 -4.61
N ASN A 76 8.06 0.04 -5.15
CA ASN A 76 8.25 -0.70 -6.39
C ASN A 76 8.12 0.26 -7.59
N ASP A 77 9.14 1.08 -7.82
CA ASP A 77 9.15 2.05 -8.90
C ASP A 77 9.49 1.47 -10.28
N GLU A 78 9.63 0.14 -10.37
CA GLU A 78 9.82 -0.55 -11.64
C GLU A 78 8.62 -0.34 -12.57
N LEU A 79 8.93 -0.13 -13.85
CA LEU A 79 7.91 -0.10 -14.88
C LEU A 79 7.55 -1.53 -15.28
N THR A 80 6.39 -1.98 -14.80
CA THR A 80 5.82 -3.29 -15.17
C THR A 80 4.80 -3.12 -16.29
N PRO A 81 4.29 -4.22 -16.90
CA PRO A 81 3.11 -4.13 -17.78
C PRO A 81 1.86 -3.52 -17.12
N ALA A 82 1.81 -3.47 -15.78
CA ALA A 82 0.77 -2.81 -15.00
C ALA A 82 1.13 -1.35 -14.62
N GLY A 83 2.12 -0.77 -15.29
CA GLY A 83 2.59 0.59 -15.04
C GLY A 83 3.59 0.68 -13.88
N LYS A 84 4.03 1.92 -13.62
CA LYS A 84 4.89 2.25 -12.48
C LYS A 84 4.14 1.98 -11.18
N PHE A 85 4.79 1.40 -10.18
CA PHE A 85 4.14 1.01 -8.93
C PHE A 85 2.96 0.06 -9.12
N GLN A 86 2.82 -0.62 -10.27
CA GLN A 86 1.63 -1.41 -10.63
C GLN A 86 0.31 -0.61 -10.61
N GLY A 87 0.41 0.70 -10.87
CA GLY A 87 -0.71 1.65 -10.83
C GLY A 87 -1.97 1.22 -11.56
N ASP A 88 -1.82 0.56 -12.72
CA ASP A 88 -2.97 0.16 -13.53
C ASP A 88 -3.83 -0.88 -12.81
N SER A 89 -3.22 -1.75 -11.99
CA SER A 89 -3.88 -2.81 -11.22
C SER A 89 -4.79 -2.30 -10.11
N TYR A 90 -4.59 -1.07 -9.66
CA TYR A 90 -5.37 -0.43 -8.59
C TYR A 90 -5.92 0.93 -9.00
N SER A 91 -5.98 1.20 -10.30
CA SER A 91 -6.65 2.36 -10.86
C SER A 91 -8.16 2.35 -10.57
N PRO A 92 -8.84 3.52 -10.65
CA PRO A 92 -10.30 3.58 -10.48
C PRO A 92 -11.03 2.65 -11.46
N HIS A 93 -10.46 2.47 -12.66
CA HIS A 93 -10.98 1.54 -13.66
C HIS A 93 -10.86 0.08 -13.22
N ALA A 94 -9.70 -0.34 -12.68
CA ALA A 94 -9.49 -1.70 -12.21
C ALA A 94 -10.44 -2.08 -11.06
N VAL A 95 -10.57 -1.20 -10.06
CA VAL A 95 -11.50 -1.41 -8.93
C VAL A 95 -12.94 -1.46 -9.41
N SER A 96 -13.35 -0.50 -10.27
CA SER A 96 -14.71 -0.49 -10.84
C SER A 96 -15.01 -1.74 -11.66
N LYS A 97 -14.01 -2.28 -12.36
CA LYS A 97 -14.14 -3.53 -13.12
C LYS A 97 -14.41 -4.70 -12.17
N ILE A 98 -13.66 -4.83 -11.09
CA ILE A 98 -13.88 -5.89 -10.08
C ILE A 98 -15.27 -5.76 -9.48
N MET A 99 -15.68 -4.56 -9.07
CA MET A 99 -17.01 -4.31 -8.49
C MET A 99 -18.15 -4.68 -9.45
N ARG A 100 -18.01 -4.36 -10.74
CA ARG A 100 -19.03 -4.63 -11.74
C ARG A 100 -19.09 -6.09 -12.18
N ASP A 101 -17.93 -6.74 -12.35
CA ASP A 101 -17.84 -8.06 -12.95
C ASP A 101 -18.02 -9.19 -11.91
N SER A 102 -17.87 -8.89 -10.61
CA SER A 102 -18.03 -9.85 -9.52
C SER A 102 -19.50 -10.22 -9.31
N LYS A 103 -19.82 -11.52 -9.42
CA LYS A 103 -21.20 -12.03 -9.31
C LYS A 103 -21.61 -12.39 -7.88
N ASN A 104 -20.64 -12.54 -6.99
CA ASN A 104 -20.84 -12.84 -5.58
C ASN A 104 -19.65 -12.37 -4.74
N PHE A 105 -19.84 -12.37 -3.42
CA PHE A 105 -18.83 -11.93 -2.47
C PHE A 105 -17.52 -12.71 -2.59
N THR A 106 -17.57 -14.02 -2.81
CA THR A 106 -16.37 -14.87 -2.96
C THR A 106 -15.53 -14.47 -4.18
N THR A 107 -16.16 -14.17 -5.31
CA THR A 107 -15.45 -13.65 -6.49
C THR A 107 -14.91 -12.26 -6.25
N PHE A 108 -15.71 -11.39 -5.63
CA PHE A 108 -15.29 -10.02 -5.30
C PHE A 108 -14.05 -10.00 -4.40
N THR A 109 -14.09 -10.70 -3.26
CA THR A 109 -12.96 -10.71 -2.33
C THR A 109 -11.73 -11.31 -2.98
N ARG A 110 -11.84 -12.44 -3.67
CA ARG A 110 -10.69 -13.05 -4.33
C ARG A 110 -10.06 -12.10 -5.36
N ASP A 111 -10.86 -11.47 -6.20
CA ASP A 111 -10.37 -10.65 -7.31
C ASP A 111 -9.84 -9.29 -6.80
N LEU A 112 -10.42 -8.75 -5.73
CA LEU A 112 -9.92 -7.55 -5.03
C LEU A 112 -8.60 -7.84 -4.30
N GLU A 113 -8.56 -8.91 -3.49
CA GLU A 113 -7.41 -9.30 -2.67
C GLU A 113 -6.19 -9.64 -3.53
N ASN A 114 -6.39 -10.43 -4.59
CA ASN A 114 -5.32 -10.83 -5.50
C ASN A 114 -5.00 -9.78 -6.57
N GLY A 115 -5.90 -8.82 -6.79
CA GLY A 115 -5.76 -7.75 -7.76
C GLY A 115 -5.29 -6.46 -7.09
N SER A 116 -6.20 -5.51 -6.95
CA SER A 116 -5.87 -4.15 -6.53
C SER A 116 -5.28 -4.06 -5.12
N HIS A 117 -5.79 -4.85 -4.16
CA HIS A 117 -5.27 -4.89 -2.80
C HIS A 117 -3.83 -5.44 -2.76
N GLY A 118 -3.57 -6.56 -3.44
CA GLY A 118 -2.23 -7.11 -3.54
C GLY A 118 -1.25 -6.18 -4.26
N ALA A 119 -1.70 -5.51 -5.32
CA ALA A 119 -0.87 -4.59 -6.10
C ALA A 119 -0.40 -3.39 -5.28
N ILE A 120 -1.26 -2.79 -4.44
CA ILE A 120 -0.85 -1.65 -3.62
C ILE A 120 0.11 -2.05 -2.49
N HIS A 121 -0.04 -3.24 -1.89
CA HIS A 121 0.96 -3.80 -0.97
C HIS A 121 2.32 -3.96 -1.64
N GLN A 122 2.33 -4.49 -2.87
CA GLN A 122 3.55 -4.62 -3.66
C GLN A 122 4.14 -3.27 -4.06
N ALA A 123 3.29 -2.28 -4.36
CA ALA A 123 3.69 -0.93 -4.72
C ALA A 123 4.48 -0.24 -3.60
N ILE A 124 4.04 -0.38 -2.35
CA ILE A 124 4.69 0.24 -1.17
C ILE A 124 6.02 -0.45 -0.85
N GLY A 125 6.03 -1.78 -0.95
CA GLY A 125 7.21 -2.57 -0.71
C GLY A 125 7.66 -2.63 0.75
N GLY A 126 8.84 -3.21 0.98
CA GLY A 126 9.40 -3.38 2.32
C GLY A 126 8.52 -4.27 3.21
N ASP A 127 8.28 -3.80 4.42
CA ASP A 127 7.49 -4.51 5.44
C ASP A 127 6.05 -4.82 4.92
N HIS A 128 5.54 -4.01 3.99
CA HIS A 128 4.20 -4.18 3.40
C HIS A 128 4.05 -5.34 2.40
N GLN A 129 5.14 -5.98 1.95
CA GLN A 129 5.02 -7.05 0.94
C GLN A 129 4.58 -8.40 1.48
N HIS A 130 4.79 -8.65 2.78
CA HIS A 130 4.29 -9.85 3.42
C HIS A 130 2.88 -9.57 3.97
N HIS A 131 1.94 -10.47 3.67
CA HIS A 131 0.50 -10.47 4.08
C HIS A 131 0.23 -10.29 5.59
N GLN A 132 1.26 -10.07 6.40
CA GLN A 132 1.24 -10.11 7.87
C GLN A 132 1.27 -8.74 8.54
N ILE A 133 1.35 -7.62 7.82
CA ILE A 133 1.44 -6.32 8.51
C ILE A 133 0.08 -5.67 8.68
N ILE A 134 -0.67 -6.31 9.58
CA ILE A 134 -1.86 -5.80 10.28
C ILE A 134 -1.50 -4.63 11.22
N LEU A 135 -0.19 -4.32 11.39
CA LEU A 135 0.32 -3.45 12.45
C LEU A 135 0.91 -2.11 12.01
N SER A 136 0.94 -1.76 10.73
CA SER A 136 1.29 -0.39 10.35
C SER A 136 0.03 0.47 10.34
N SER A 137 0.11 1.72 10.83
CA SER A 137 -1.00 2.69 10.79
C SER A 137 -1.61 2.87 9.38
N PHE A 138 -0.85 2.46 8.37
CA PHE A 138 -1.25 2.36 6.98
C PHE A 138 -2.28 1.26 6.72
N PHE A 139 -2.18 0.09 7.39
CA PHE A 139 -3.17 -0.98 7.30
C PHE A 139 -4.56 -0.53 7.80
N ILE A 140 -4.61 0.29 8.85
CA ILE A 140 -5.88 0.83 9.38
C ILE A 140 -6.56 1.79 8.39
N MET A 141 -5.79 2.55 7.61
CA MET A 141 -6.35 3.44 6.57
C MET A 141 -6.68 2.73 5.26
N HIS A 142 -5.93 1.68 4.92
CA HIS A 142 -6.03 0.89 3.69
C HIS A 142 -7.24 -0.06 3.68
N GLN A 143 -7.60 -0.63 4.84
CA GLN A 143 -8.71 -1.58 4.95
C GLN A 143 -10.11 -0.93 4.92
N LEU A 144 -10.20 0.40 4.82
CA LEU A 144 -11.47 1.10 4.62
C LEU A 144 -11.70 1.32 3.12
N ILE A 145 -12.08 0.25 2.43
CA ILE A 145 -12.73 0.37 1.12
C ILE A 145 -14.11 0.97 1.38
N GLY A 146 -14.23 2.27 1.12
CA GLY A 146 -15.49 3.00 1.09
C GLY A 146 -16.37 2.49 -0.06
N CYS A 147 -16.96 1.31 0.12
CA CYS A 147 -18.05 0.83 -0.73
C CYS A 147 -19.33 1.57 -0.32
N GLY A 148 -19.42 2.86 -0.63
CA GLY A 148 -20.57 3.67 -0.26
C GLY A 148 -20.38 5.15 -0.53
N GLU A 149 -20.38 5.55 -1.81
CA GLU A 149 -20.94 6.86 -2.27
C GLU A 149 -20.88 7.09 -3.80
N ILE A 150 -21.05 6.06 -4.64
CA ILE A 150 -21.23 6.26 -6.11
C ILE A 150 -22.73 6.21 -6.52
N GLY A 151 -23.63 6.31 -5.53
CA GLY A 151 -25.04 5.98 -5.70
C GLY A 151 -26.05 7.07 -5.31
N SER A 152 -25.72 8.36 -5.28
CA SER A 152 -26.77 9.39 -5.25
C SER A 152 -26.27 10.78 -5.66
N ARG A 153 -26.28 11.06 -6.96
CA ARG A 153 -26.62 12.39 -7.50
C ARG A 153 -27.32 12.21 -8.84
N LYS A 154 -28.57 11.76 -8.75
CA LYS A 154 -29.61 12.11 -9.71
C LYS A 154 -30.70 12.84 -8.93
N THR A 155 -30.63 14.16 -8.92
CA THR A 155 -31.71 15.13 -9.20
C THR A 155 -31.15 16.52 -8.96
#